data_AF-A0A820YMU0-F1
#
_entry.id   AF-A0A820YMU0-F1
#
_cell.length_a   1.000
_cell.length_b   1.000
_cell.length_c   1.000
_cell.angle_alpha   90.00
_cell.angle_beta   90.00
_cell.angle_gamma   90.00
#
_symmetry.space_group_name_H-M   'P 1'
#
loop_
_entity.id
_entity.type
_entity.pdbx_description
1 polymer ?
#
loop_
_entity_poly.entity_id
_entity_poly.type
_entity_poly.pdbx_seq_one_letter_code
_entity_poly.pdbx_strand_id
1 'polypeptide(L)'
;MGDAIRVFRSNAEVDAYNTRVLTSLNTEGAIANAYDFCIDDGLASVREKVLSNVKNLKTTETYDLPLKIDLKVGAKYMMTVNIDTEDGLVNGACGKLIMIDYGKLQKTNETVPCRLWIKFNEEKTGRKTRANFQNVMRNRNIDLSLTPVEPVTRQINTRSTNFKVERKQFPVVPCEAMTIYKSQGGTYEKVVVNLKKGMTRSELYVACSRATKATGLYLIGDFVPPKPPERNDAVAMMFKTMRFEKMLKFSLEFPEESQGERFFVMFHSVQSLNKHIMDIRSDKTFLCASMISLVETWTKPTDSLEIEGFKVIHRRDCNDTRKPFGQITYLKNDLKYENITERCEYSGKDHIEYCSIKIDDICTISVYNSPNSSFDVLKQHINEVISISKRFCEDIIVVGDFNINLKIKTNHKFIEYMESFGLTLINKLNKSSTNAKRQIDYCFTNVKDLKSDYFESLTSFHKPIWIRKREVLTKFHFDETEDIHTNIPFHIEDVITDDQSDTMEVDEKFVFECHETVDKNEQIDLDMSFHLEDLKVNDQSDMMDIEEKSSSKNYEMIDSNSRKILDQFLLVLDLNNTTDTDQISSQAQTDSSG
;
A
#
# COMPACT_ATOMS: atom_id res chain seq x y z
N MET A 1 -15.17 20.55 28.32
CA MET A 1 -14.22 19.48 27.92
C MET A 1 -14.89 18.14 27.61
N GLY A 2 -16.22 18.02 27.57
CA GLY A 2 -16.95 16.73 27.57
C GLY A 2 -16.86 15.86 26.31
N ASP A 3 -15.89 16.09 25.42
CA ASP A 3 -15.69 15.25 24.23
C ASP A 3 -14.23 14.80 24.05
N ALA A 4 -13.34 15.10 25.00
CA ALA A 4 -11.96 14.65 24.94
C ALA A 4 -11.81 13.21 25.44
N ILE A 5 -10.96 12.42 24.78
CA ILE A 5 -10.58 11.08 25.26
C ILE A 5 -9.46 11.23 26.28
N ARG A 6 -9.62 10.57 27.41
CA ARG A 6 -8.63 10.61 28.49
C ARG A 6 -7.72 9.40 28.45
N VAL A 7 -6.41 9.61 28.46
CA VAL A 7 -5.43 8.52 28.44
C VAL A 7 -4.68 8.42 29.76
N PHE A 8 -4.55 7.19 30.26
CA PHE A 8 -3.89 6.86 31.53
C PHE A 8 -2.82 5.79 31.33
N ARG A 9 -1.91 5.66 32.30
CA ARG A 9 -0.86 4.65 32.26
C ARG A 9 -1.37 3.25 32.61
N SER A 10 -2.31 3.13 33.55
CA SER A 10 -2.77 1.85 34.11
C SER A 10 -4.26 1.58 33.87
N ASN A 11 -4.64 0.30 33.76
CA ASN A 11 -6.05 -0.10 33.63
C ASN A 11 -6.88 0.31 34.86
N ALA A 12 -6.31 0.22 36.07
CA ALA A 12 -7.03 0.59 37.30
C ALA A 12 -7.49 2.06 37.28
N GLU A 13 -6.67 2.98 36.76
CA GLU A 13 -7.05 4.38 36.63
C GLU A 13 -8.09 4.62 35.53
N VAL A 14 -7.99 3.87 34.44
CA VAL A 14 -9.01 3.87 33.37
C VAL A 14 -10.35 3.41 33.92
N ASP A 15 -10.38 2.29 34.64
CA ASP A 15 -11.58 1.70 35.21
C ASP A 15 -12.21 2.63 36.26
N ALA A 16 -11.39 3.21 37.15
CA ALA A 16 -11.84 4.17 38.15
C ALA A 16 -12.44 5.43 37.49
N TYR A 17 -11.79 5.95 36.44
CA TYR A 17 -12.29 7.12 35.71
C TYR A 17 -13.60 6.81 34.98
N ASN A 18 -13.64 5.72 34.23
CA ASN A 18 -14.82 5.27 33.48
C ASN A 18 -16.00 5.07 34.44
N THR A 19 -15.79 4.35 35.55
CA THR A 19 -16.83 4.12 36.57
C THR A 19 -17.36 5.44 37.14
N ARG A 20 -16.46 6.39 37.45
CA ARG A 20 -16.86 7.71 37.94
C ARG A 20 -17.68 8.48 36.92
N VAL A 21 -17.28 8.48 35.64
CA VAL A 21 -18.04 9.17 34.59
C VAL A 21 -19.42 8.53 34.42
N LEU A 22 -19.50 7.20 34.33
CA LEU A 22 -20.77 6.47 34.21
C LEU A 22 -21.70 6.74 35.40
N THR A 23 -21.17 6.77 36.61
CA THR A 23 -21.94 7.07 37.84
C THR A 23 -22.45 8.52 37.85
N SER A 24 -21.68 9.45 37.28
CA SER A 24 -22.09 10.85 37.17
C SER A 24 -23.16 11.13 36.10
N LEU A 25 -23.37 10.20 35.17
CA LEU A 25 -24.38 10.34 34.12
C LEU A 25 -25.77 9.98 34.65
N ASN A 26 -26.61 11.01 34.77
CA ASN A 26 -28.03 10.88 35.11
C ASN A 26 -28.90 10.59 33.88
N THR A 27 -28.46 9.62 33.07
CA THR A 27 -29.14 9.16 31.86
C THR A 27 -29.64 7.74 32.03
N GLU A 28 -30.48 7.30 31.09
CA GLU A 28 -30.89 5.91 30.95
C GLU A 28 -29.67 4.98 30.97
N GLY A 29 -29.77 3.90 31.74
CA GLY A 29 -28.71 2.91 31.83
C GLY A 29 -29.23 1.51 32.11
N ALA A 30 -28.37 0.53 31.87
CA ALA A 30 -28.65 -0.88 32.08
C ALA A 30 -27.38 -1.60 32.51
N ILE A 31 -27.53 -2.65 33.31
CA ILE A 31 -26.44 -3.60 33.56
C ILE A 31 -26.61 -4.75 32.57
N ALA A 32 -25.62 -4.96 31.69
CA ALA A 32 -25.55 -6.12 30.82
C ALA A 32 -24.64 -7.20 31.45
N ASN A 33 -25.25 -8.23 32.03
CA ASN A 33 -24.53 -9.40 32.51
C ASN A 33 -24.30 -10.39 31.37
N ALA A 34 -23.13 -11.01 31.35
CA ALA A 34 -22.81 -12.06 30.39
C ALA A 34 -23.63 -13.32 30.69
N TYR A 35 -24.02 -14.02 29.64
CA TYR A 35 -24.69 -15.31 29.75
C TYR A 35 -23.71 -16.42 29.38
N ASP A 36 -23.35 -17.23 30.38
CA ASP A 36 -22.46 -18.36 30.21
C ASP A 36 -23.28 -19.66 30.15
N PHE A 37 -23.05 -20.47 29.12
CA PHE A 37 -23.75 -21.73 28.88
C PHE A 37 -22.74 -22.86 28.71
N CYS A 38 -23.00 -24.00 29.34
CA CYS A 38 -22.21 -25.21 29.14
C CYS A 38 -22.80 -26.02 27.98
N ILE A 39 -21.98 -26.37 26.98
CA ILE A 39 -22.44 -27.11 25.80
C ILE A 39 -22.57 -28.60 26.11
N ASP A 40 -21.65 -29.17 26.90
CA ASP A 40 -21.54 -30.62 27.06
C ASP A 40 -22.50 -31.22 28.10
N ASP A 41 -22.91 -32.46 27.84
CA ASP A 41 -23.72 -33.29 28.73
C ASP A 41 -22.94 -33.85 29.91
N GLY A 42 -23.39 -33.53 31.12
CA GLY A 42 -22.73 -33.91 32.36
C GLY A 42 -23.59 -33.62 33.61
N LEU A 43 -23.13 -34.12 34.76
CA LEU A 43 -23.80 -33.87 36.05
C LEU A 43 -23.97 -32.37 36.31
N ALA A 44 -25.16 -31.98 36.80
CA ALA A 44 -25.50 -30.59 37.10
C ALA A 44 -24.49 -29.92 38.05
N SER A 45 -23.98 -30.65 39.05
CA SER A 45 -22.98 -30.16 40.01
C SER A 45 -21.64 -29.80 39.35
N VAL A 46 -21.23 -30.54 38.31
CA VAL A 46 -20.00 -30.27 37.56
C VAL A 46 -20.20 -29.06 36.66
N ARG A 47 -21.36 -28.96 36.00
CA ARG A 47 -21.74 -27.81 35.17
C ARG A 47 -21.76 -26.51 35.98
N GLU A 48 -22.34 -26.51 37.18
CA GLU A 48 -22.34 -25.34 38.08
C GLU A 48 -20.93 -24.94 38.53
N LYS A 49 -20.06 -25.93 38.82
CA LYS A 49 -18.65 -25.67 39.19
C LYS A 49 -17.86 -25.06 38.02
N VAL A 50 -18.07 -25.54 36.80
CA VAL A 50 -17.42 -24.99 35.60
C VAL A 50 -17.92 -23.57 35.31
N LEU A 51 -19.23 -23.34 35.37
CA LEU A 51 -19.82 -22.02 35.15
C LEU A 51 -19.40 -20.99 36.21
N SER A 52 -19.25 -21.40 37.47
CA SER A 52 -18.74 -20.51 38.53
C SER A 52 -17.27 -20.17 38.34
N ASN A 53 -16.43 -21.12 37.90
CA ASN A 53 -15.03 -20.86 37.57
C ASN A 53 -14.88 -19.85 36.43
N VAL A 54 -15.71 -19.96 35.38
CA VAL A 54 -15.65 -19.07 34.21
C VAL A 54 -15.98 -17.60 34.55
N LYS A 55 -16.75 -17.37 35.62
CA LYS A 55 -17.01 -16.00 36.13
C LYS A 55 -15.77 -15.34 36.75
N ASN A 56 -14.81 -16.11 37.21
CA ASN A 56 -13.58 -15.60 37.84
C ASN A 56 -12.43 -15.40 36.85
N LEU A 57 -12.61 -15.77 35.58
CA LEU A 57 -11.60 -15.60 34.53
C LEU A 57 -11.39 -14.12 34.19
N LYS A 58 -10.16 -13.76 33.82
CA LYS A 58 -9.85 -12.43 33.29
C LYS A 58 -10.52 -12.24 31.93
N THR A 59 -10.84 -11.00 31.57
CA THR A 59 -11.49 -10.66 30.29
C THR A 59 -10.71 -11.17 29.07
N THR A 60 -9.38 -11.16 29.13
CA THR A 60 -8.50 -11.71 28.07
C THR A 60 -8.65 -13.21 27.89
N GLU A 61 -9.00 -13.94 28.95
CA GLU A 61 -9.23 -15.40 28.91
C GLU A 61 -10.64 -15.73 28.40
N THR A 62 -11.50 -14.71 28.26
CA THR A 62 -12.86 -14.83 27.76
C THR A 62 -13.06 -14.09 26.44
N TYR A 63 -12.01 -14.08 25.60
CA TYR A 63 -11.99 -13.45 24.27
C TYR A 63 -12.45 -11.99 24.29
N ASP A 64 -11.99 -11.25 25.30
CA ASP A 64 -12.30 -9.84 25.54
C ASP A 64 -13.81 -9.53 25.72
N LEU A 65 -14.61 -10.54 26.09
CA LEU A 65 -16.01 -10.38 26.49
C LEU A 65 -16.14 -10.24 28.02
N PRO A 66 -16.50 -9.05 28.54
CA PRO A 66 -16.56 -8.81 29.98
C PRO A 66 -17.74 -9.51 30.66
N LEU A 67 -17.56 -9.93 31.92
CA LEU A 67 -18.63 -10.56 32.70
C LEU A 67 -19.84 -9.62 32.92
N LYS A 68 -19.57 -8.33 33.10
CA LYS A 68 -20.57 -7.30 33.39
C LYS A 68 -20.18 -6.00 32.69
N ILE A 69 -21.15 -5.36 32.06
CA ILE A 69 -21.00 -4.03 31.45
C ILE A 69 -22.02 -3.09 32.08
N ASP A 70 -21.56 -1.94 32.56
CA ASP A 70 -22.44 -0.83 32.93
C ASP A 70 -22.67 0.04 31.70
N LEU A 71 -23.92 0.03 31.22
CA LEU A 71 -24.37 0.75 30.03
C LEU A 71 -25.04 2.05 30.46
N LYS A 72 -24.57 3.18 29.93
CA LYS A 72 -25.18 4.50 30.12
C LYS A 72 -25.31 5.21 28.79
N VAL A 73 -26.52 5.62 28.45
CA VAL A 73 -26.78 6.45 27.28
C VAL A 73 -26.00 7.75 27.42
N GLY A 74 -25.28 8.13 26.38
CA GLY A 74 -24.40 9.29 26.36
C GLY A 74 -22.95 9.01 26.75
N ALA A 75 -22.62 7.81 27.23
CA ALA A 75 -21.23 7.43 27.47
C ALA A 75 -20.55 6.85 26.21
N LYS A 76 -19.22 6.93 26.17
CA LYS A 76 -18.38 6.34 25.12
C LYS A 76 -18.05 4.89 25.43
N TYR A 77 -18.06 4.07 24.39
CA TYR A 77 -17.71 2.65 24.43
C TYR A 77 -16.76 2.30 23.28
N MET A 78 -15.95 1.27 23.50
CA MET A 78 -14.98 0.75 22.56
C MET A 78 -15.28 -0.71 22.27
N MET A 79 -15.25 -1.08 21.01
CA MET A 79 -15.33 -2.45 20.54
C MET A 79 -14.16 -3.28 21.06
N THR A 80 -14.42 -4.46 21.60
CA THR A 80 -13.39 -5.35 22.13
C THR A 80 -12.99 -6.47 21.19
N VAL A 81 -13.81 -6.76 20.18
CA VAL A 81 -13.57 -7.85 19.23
C VAL A 81 -13.77 -7.40 17.80
N ASN A 82 -13.11 -8.08 16.87
CA ASN A 82 -13.39 -7.95 15.45
C ASN A 82 -14.68 -8.70 15.12
N ILE A 83 -15.69 -7.97 14.63
CA ILE A 83 -16.95 -8.54 14.12
C ILE A 83 -16.90 -8.60 12.59
N ASP A 84 -16.67 -7.46 11.95
CA ASP A 84 -16.58 -7.31 10.50
C ASP A 84 -15.49 -6.27 10.21
N THR A 85 -14.32 -6.76 9.78
CA THR A 85 -13.14 -5.92 9.53
C THR A 85 -13.32 -5.03 8.31
N GLU A 86 -14.04 -5.50 7.28
CA GLU A 86 -14.37 -4.71 6.09
C GLU A 86 -15.35 -3.58 6.42
N ASP A 87 -16.31 -3.82 7.33
CA ASP A 87 -17.26 -2.80 7.81
C ASP A 87 -16.67 -1.90 8.92
N GLY A 88 -15.40 -2.09 9.30
CA GLY A 88 -14.72 -1.30 10.33
C GLY A 88 -15.20 -1.56 11.76
N LEU A 89 -15.98 -2.62 12.00
CA LEU A 89 -16.39 -3.08 13.35
C LEU A 89 -15.28 -3.95 13.95
N VAL A 90 -14.17 -3.28 14.26
CA VAL A 90 -12.92 -3.89 14.74
C VAL A 90 -12.65 -3.56 16.21
N ASN A 91 -11.81 -4.36 16.86
CA ASN A 91 -11.27 -4.06 18.19
C ASN A 91 -10.62 -2.67 18.18
N GLY A 92 -11.02 -1.82 19.13
CA GLY A 92 -10.58 -0.43 19.23
C GLY A 92 -11.53 0.59 18.59
N ALA A 93 -12.51 0.18 17.78
CA ALA A 93 -13.49 1.11 17.23
C ALA A 93 -14.32 1.74 18.36
N CYS A 94 -14.26 3.08 18.47
CA CYS A 94 -14.88 3.83 19.55
C CYS A 94 -16.12 4.60 19.07
N GLY A 95 -17.13 4.69 19.94
CA GLY A 95 -18.33 5.45 19.66
C GLY A 95 -19.13 5.80 20.90
N LYS A 96 -20.12 6.68 20.75
CA LYS A 96 -21.01 7.11 21.81
C LYS A 96 -22.29 6.29 21.78
N LEU A 97 -22.68 5.71 22.92
CA LEU A 97 -23.96 5.01 23.07
C LEU A 97 -25.10 6.03 23.07
N ILE A 98 -26.07 5.88 22.14
CA ILE A 98 -27.18 6.82 21.98
C ILE A 98 -28.51 6.22 22.44
N MET A 99 -28.69 4.90 22.30
CA MET A 99 -29.95 4.24 22.67
C MET A 99 -29.72 2.76 22.99
N ILE A 100 -30.56 2.20 23.85
CA ILE A 100 -30.57 0.77 24.22
C ILE A 100 -31.93 0.19 23.85
N ASP A 101 -31.95 -0.92 23.10
CA ASP A 101 -33.14 -1.75 22.97
C ASP A 101 -33.15 -2.82 24.06
N TYR A 102 -34.34 -3.09 24.61
CA TYR A 102 -34.55 -4.11 25.62
C TYR A 102 -35.38 -5.27 25.07
N GLY A 103 -35.03 -6.49 25.47
CA GLY A 103 -35.77 -7.72 25.22
C GLY A 103 -36.17 -8.40 26.52
N LYS A 104 -37.02 -9.43 26.43
CA LYS A 104 -37.41 -10.26 27.58
C LYS A 104 -36.76 -11.63 27.50
N LEU A 105 -36.15 -12.10 28.58
CA LEU A 105 -35.63 -13.46 28.68
C LEU A 105 -36.78 -14.47 28.75
N GLN A 106 -36.77 -15.49 27.89
CA GLN A 106 -37.87 -16.46 27.80
C GLN A 106 -38.10 -17.26 29.10
N LYS A 107 -37.04 -17.55 29.87
CA LYS A 107 -37.13 -18.35 31.09
C LYS A 107 -37.51 -17.56 32.35
N THR A 108 -37.06 -16.31 32.46
CA THR A 108 -37.21 -15.50 33.67
C THR A 108 -38.15 -14.30 33.50
N ASN A 109 -38.58 -14.01 32.26
CA ASN A 109 -39.37 -12.83 31.88
C ASN A 109 -38.71 -11.48 32.28
N GLU A 110 -37.41 -11.51 32.60
CA GLU A 110 -36.62 -10.35 32.97
C GLU A 110 -36.33 -9.49 31.73
N THR A 111 -36.40 -8.17 31.89
CA THR A 111 -36.11 -7.21 30.81
C THR A 111 -34.62 -6.91 30.79
N VAL A 112 -33.96 -7.20 29.67
CA VAL A 112 -32.50 -7.14 29.53
C VAL A 112 -32.10 -6.41 28.25
N PRO A 113 -30.96 -5.70 28.23
CA PRO A 113 -30.49 -5.05 27.01
C PRO A 113 -30.18 -6.09 25.93
N CYS A 114 -30.71 -5.90 24.72
CA CYS A 114 -30.53 -6.82 23.61
C CYS A 114 -29.82 -6.19 22.39
N ARG A 115 -29.79 -4.87 22.27
CA ARG A 115 -29.07 -4.14 21.22
C ARG A 115 -28.66 -2.75 21.69
N LEU A 116 -27.45 -2.34 21.31
CA LEU A 116 -26.91 -1.01 21.55
C LEU A 116 -26.88 -0.23 20.24
N TRP A 117 -27.33 1.02 20.25
CA TRP A 117 -27.21 1.91 19.10
C TRP A 117 -26.08 2.90 19.35
N ILE A 118 -24.96 2.69 18.67
CA ILE A 118 -23.72 3.43 18.88
C ILE A 118 -23.45 4.34 17.68
N LYS A 119 -23.17 5.61 17.96
CA LYS A 119 -22.61 6.55 16.99
C LYS A 119 -21.08 6.44 17.03
N PHE A 120 -20.50 5.71 16.08
CA PHE A 120 -19.05 5.59 15.97
C PHE A 120 -18.39 6.90 15.55
N ASN A 121 -17.14 7.10 15.95
CA ASN A 121 -16.37 8.29 15.62
C ASN A 121 -16.10 8.39 14.10
N GLU A 122 -15.86 7.25 13.44
CA GLU A 122 -15.67 7.17 12.00
C GLU A 122 -16.99 6.83 11.29
N GLU A 123 -17.43 7.69 10.36
CA GLU A 123 -18.71 7.53 9.66
C GLU A 123 -18.79 6.24 8.81
N LYS A 124 -17.63 5.78 8.32
CA LYS A 124 -17.52 4.53 7.55
C LYS A 124 -17.77 3.28 8.40
N THR A 125 -17.52 3.32 9.71
CA THR A 125 -17.68 2.18 10.61
C THR A 125 -19.14 1.76 10.73
N GLY A 126 -19.46 0.51 10.44
CA GLY A 126 -20.79 -0.07 10.55
C GLY A 126 -21.74 0.25 9.41
N ARG A 127 -21.26 0.72 8.25
CA ARG A 127 -22.10 1.15 7.13
C ARG A 127 -22.94 0.00 6.56
N LYS A 128 -22.34 -1.17 6.34
CA LYS A 128 -23.01 -2.38 5.88
C LYS A 128 -24.01 -2.86 6.93
N THR A 129 -23.62 -2.82 8.20
CA THR A 129 -24.50 -3.14 9.32
C THR A 129 -25.72 -2.23 9.35
N ARG A 130 -25.56 -0.91 9.19
CA ARG A 130 -26.70 0.03 9.12
C ARG A 130 -27.62 -0.24 7.93
N ALA A 131 -27.08 -0.64 6.78
CA ALA A 131 -27.89 -1.01 5.62
C ALA A 131 -28.79 -2.23 5.91
N ASN A 132 -28.26 -3.25 6.60
CA ASN A 132 -29.03 -4.45 6.97
C ASN A 132 -30.19 -4.14 7.93
N PHE A 133 -30.05 -3.11 8.76
CA PHE A 133 -31.06 -2.69 9.73
C PHE A 133 -31.96 -1.53 9.25
N GLN A 134 -31.81 -1.08 8.00
CA GLN A 134 -32.45 0.13 7.48
C GLN A 134 -33.98 0.13 7.63
N ASN A 135 -34.64 -1.01 7.41
CA ASN A 135 -36.09 -1.13 7.57
C ASN A 135 -36.54 -0.91 9.02
N VAL A 136 -35.82 -1.50 9.98
CA VAL A 136 -36.10 -1.33 11.41
C VAL A 136 -35.87 0.13 11.81
N MET A 137 -34.79 0.73 11.33
CA MET A 137 -34.43 2.12 11.63
C MET A 137 -35.48 3.10 11.11
N ARG A 138 -35.94 2.95 9.86
CA ARG A 138 -36.99 3.79 9.28
C ARG A 138 -38.32 3.64 10.02
N ASN A 139 -38.73 2.41 10.31
CA ASN A 139 -40.02 2.15 10.97
C ASN A 139 -40.07 2.70 12.40
N ARG A 140 -38.92 2.75 13.09
CA ARG A 140 -38.80 3.27 14.46
C ARG A 140 -38.28 4.71 14.54
N ASN A 141 -38.11 5.37 13.39
CA ASN A 141 -37.55 6.73 13.28
C ASN A 141 -36.19 6.90 13.99
N ILE A 142 -35.31 5.92 13.84
CA ILE A 142 -33.94 5.90 14.39
C ILE A 142 -33.00 6.59 13.40
N ASP A 143 -32.10 7.45 13.91
CA ASP A 143 -31.08 8.13 13.13
C ASP A 143 -30.19 7.12 12.35
N LEU A 144 -30.11 7.31 11.03
CA LEU A 144 -29.39 6.45 10.08
C LEU A 144 -27.86 6.47 10.23
N SER A 145 -27.32 7.32 11.10
CA SER A 145 -25.90 7.33 11.48
C SER A 145 -25.58 6.36 12.64
N LEU A 146 -26.60 5.80 13.31
CA LEU A 146 -26.41 4.91 14.45
C LEU A 146 -26.20 3.46 13.99
N THR A 147 -25.12 2.86 14.45
CA THR A 147 -24.81 1.45 14.16
C THR A 147 -25.34 0.55 15.27
N PRO A 148 -26.13 -0.48 14.96
CA PRO A 148 -26.58 -1.45 15.95
C PRO A 148 -25.44 -2.42 16.30
N VAL A 149 -25.23 -2.64 17.60
CA VAL A 149 -24.30 -3.62 18.16
C VAL A 149 -25.08 -4.60 19.03
N GLU A 150 -25.04 -5.87 18.67
CA GLU A 150 -25.74 -6.97 19.35
C GLU A 150 -24.74 -7.88 20.10
N PRO A 151 -25.18 -8.67 21.08
CA PRO A 151 -24.31 -9.60 21.80
C PRO A 151 -23.74 -10.67 20.87
N VAL A 152 -22.45 -10.94 21.00
CA VAL A 152 -21.75 -12.02 20.29
C VAL A 152 -21.53 -13.20 21.23
N THR A 153 -21.43 -14.41 20.66
CA THR A 153 -21.11 -15.63 21.40
C THR A 153 -19.68 -16.07 21.08
N ARG A 154 -18.90 -16.42 22.11
CA ARG A 154 -17.56 -16.99 21.99
C ARG A 154 -17.41 -18.20 22.89
N GLN A 155 -16.73 -19.24 22.40
CA GLN A 155 -16.42 -20.44 23.15
C GLN A 155 -15.15 -20.23 23.99
N ILE A 156 -15.26 -20.35 25.30
CA ILE A 156 -14.19 -20.19 26.28
C ILE A 156 -13.47 -21.54 26.47
N ASN A 157 -12.14 -21.50 26.41
CA ASN A 157 -11.30 -22.67 26.67
C ASN A 157 -11.09 -22.85 28.17
N THR A 158 -11.76 -23.82 28.79
CA THR A 158 -11.53 -24.15 30.20
C THR A 158 -10.34 -25.10 30.32
N ARG A 159 -9.19 -24.61 30.79
CA ARG A 159 -7.96 -25.43 30.95
C ARG A 159 -8.12 -26.63 31.90
N SER A 160 -9.13 -26.62 32.77
CA SER A 160 -9.32 -27.59 33.85
C SER A 160 -10.35 -28.70 33.55
N THR A 161 -11.09 -28.63 32.44
CA THR A 161 -12.21 -29.54 32.17
C THR A 161 -12.42 -29.76 30.68
N ASN A 162 -12.84 -30.97 30.28
CA ASN A 162 -13.28 -31.27 28.90
C ASN A 162 -14.60 -30.58 28.50
N PHE A 163 -15.15 -29.73 29.37
CA PHE A 163 -16.40 -29.02 29.16
C PHE A 163 -16.15 -27.73 28.35
N LYS A 164 -16.91 -27.56 27.27
CA LYS A 164 -16.95 -26.34 26.46
C LYS A 164 -17.97 -25.39 27.05
N VAL A 165 -17.55 -24.15 27.30
CA VAL A 165 -18.43 -23.07 27.78
C VAL A 165 -18.52 -22.00 26.72
N GLU A 166 -19.73 -21.51 26.44
CA GLU A 166 -19.96 -20.35 25.60
C GLU A 166 -20.36 -19.15 26.45
N ARG A 167 -19.76 -18.00 26.16
CA ARG A 167 -20.17 -16.71 26.71
C ARG A 167 -20.86 -15.88 25.64
N LYS A 168 -22.06 -15.40 25.93
CA LYS A 168 -22.80 -14.41 25.13
C LYS A 168 -22.81 -13.06 25.84
N GLN A 169 -22.25 -12.04 25.19
CA GLN A 169 -22.15 -10.67 25.73
C GLN A 169 -21.93 -9.64 24.61
N PHE A 170 -22.28 -8.37 24.86
CA PHE A 170 -21.88 -7.27 23.97
C PHE A 170 -20.35 -7.13 23.89
N PRO A 171 -19.77 -7.00 22.69
CA PRO A 171 -18.34 -6.85 22.52
C PRO A 171 -17.89 -5.40 22.71
N VAL A 172 -18.26 -4.79 23.84
CA VAL A 172 -17.91 -3.39 24.15
C VAL A 172 -17.48 -3.21 25.60
N VAL A 173 -16.62 -2.22 25.82
CA VAL A 173 -16.23 -1.74 27.17
C VAL A 173 -16.32 -0.21 27.25
N PRO A 174 -16.59 0.37 28.43
CA PRO A 174 -16.54 1.82 28.61
C PRO A 174 -15.21 2.42 28.13
N CYS A 175 -15.28 3.58 27.47
CA CYS A 175 -14.15 4.23 26.80
C CYS A 175 -14.20 5.76 26.93
N GLU A 176 -14.61 6.28 28.09
CA GLU A 176 -14.39 7.69 28.44
C GLU A 176 -12.90 7.94 28.74
N ALA A 177 -12.22 6.89 29.20
CA ALA A 177 -10.79 6.77 29.31
C ALA A 177 -10.29 5.46 28.69
N MET A 178 -9.02 5.46 28.29
CA MET A 178 -8.29 4.29 27.83
C MET A 178 -6.83 4.33 28.27
N THR A 179 -6.11 3.23 28.16
CA THR A 179 -4.66 3.23 28.43
C THR A 179 -3.89 3.84 27.27
N ILE A 180 -2.70 4.37 27.55
CA ILE A 180 -1.78 4.87 26.52
C ILE A 180 -1.50 3.78 25.48
N TYR A 181 -1.28 2.54 25.93
CA TYR A 181 -1.07 1.39 25.05
C TYR A 181 -2.25 1.15 24.10
N LYS A 182 -3.49 1.13 24.60
CA LYS A 182 -4.70 0.95 23.77
C LYS A 182 -5.00 2.15 22.88
N SER A 183 -4.45 3.33 23.18
CA SER A 183 -4.59 4.51 22.32
C SER A 183 -3.66 4.48 21.10
N GLN A 184 -2.62 3.64 21.09
CA GLN A 184 -1.64 3.58 20.01
C GLN A 184 -2.30 3.23 18.67
N GLY A 185 -1.97 4.00 17.63
CA GLY A 185 -2.64 3.93 16.32
C GLY A 185 -3.92 4.79 16.21
N GLY A 186 -4.58 5.11 17.34
CA GLY A 186 -5.75 5.99 17.37
C GLY A 186 -5.42 7.46 17.14
N THR A 187 -6.38 8.20 16.60
CA THR A 187 -6.30 9.65 16.34
C THR A 187 -7.55 10.35 16.88
N TYR A 188 -7.37 11.42 17.66
CA TYR A 188 -8.46 12.11 18.34
C TYR A 188 -8.33 13.64 18.23
N GLU A 189 -9.46 14.34 18.14
CA GLU A 189 -9.47 15.80 18.11
C GLU A 189 -9.02 16.43 19.43
N LYS A 190 -9.42 15.82 20.56
CA LYS A 190 -9.11 16.29 21.90
C LYS A 190 -8.65 15.13 22.77
N VAL A 191 -7.47 15.26 23.37
CA VAL A 191 -6.86 14.23 24.22
C VAL A 191 -6.45 14.86 25.54
N VAL A 192 -6.81 14.19 26.63
CA VAL A 192 -6.37 14.55 27.98
C VAL A 192 -5.39 13.48 28.45
N VAL A 193 -4.12 13.84 28.63
CA VAL A 193 -3.08 12.94 29.12
C VAL A 193 -2.91 13.14 30.63
N ASN A 194 -3.14 12.08 31.39
CA ASN A 194 -2.82 12.06 32.82
C ASN A 194 -1.35 11.70 33.01
N LEU A 195 -0.54 12.70 33.35
CA LEU A 195 0.88 12.53 33.56
C LEU A 195 1.15 11.85 34.91
N LYS A 196 2.14 10.95 34.90
CA LYS A 196 2.68 10.29 36.08
C LYS A 196 4.18 10.45 36.12
N LYS A 197 4.72 10.53 37.34
CA LYS A 197 6.18 10.47 37.55
C LYS A 197 6.72 9.16 36.98
N GLY A 198 7.82 9.24 36.24
CA GLY A 198 8.48 8.07 35.65
C GLY A 198 7.81 7.51 34.39
N MET A 199 6.98 8.29 33.70
CA MET A 199 6.60 7.98 32.33
C MET A 199 7.83 8.05 31.41
N THR A 200 7.97 7.04 30.56
CA THR A 200 9.04 6.93 29.58
C THR A 200 8.82 7.90 28.41
N ARG A 201 9.90 8.15 27.66
CA ARG A 201 9.84 8.94 26.41
C ARG A 201 8.81 8.37 25.44
N SER A 202 8.77 7.05 25.28
CA SER A 202 7.83 6.35 24.39
C SER A 202 6.38 6.48 24.85
N GLU A 203 6.09 6.34 26.15
CA GLU A 203 4.73 6.53 26.69
C GLU A 203 4.23 7.96 26.46
N LEU A 204 5.07 8.97 26.74
CA LEU A 204 4.73 10.37 26.49
C LEU A 204 4.53 10.65 25.00
N TYR A 205 5.40 10.12 24.15
CA TYR A 205 5.28 10.24 22.69
C TYR A 205 3.96 9.64 22.20
N VAL A 206 3.65 8.40 22.58
CA VAL A 206 2.39 7.75 22.18
C VAL A 206 1.20 8.56 22.68
N ALA A 207 1.16 8.93 23.96
CA ALA A 207 0.04 9.65 24.56
C ALA A 207 -0.22 11.02 23.91
N CYS A 208 0.83 11.82 23.68
CA CYS A 208 0.70 13.16 23.14
C CYS A 208 0.41 13.16 21.63
N SER A 209 1.01 12.22 20.89
CA SER A 209 0.82 12.10 19.43
C SER A 209 -0.58 11.63 19.01
N ARG A 210 -1.46 11.27 19.96
CA ARG A 210 -2.85 10.93 19.64
C ARG A 210 -3.69 12.15 19.27
N ALA A 211 -3.29 13.34 19.70
CA ALA A 211 -4.00 14.58 19.41
C ALA A 211 -3.66 15.09 18.00
N THR A 212 -4.68 15.42 17.20
CA THR A 212 -4.48 15.97 15.84
C THR A 212 -3.87 17.36 15.82
N LYS A 213 -4.03 18.14 16.89
CA LYS A 213 -3.55 19.52 17.02
C LYS A 213 -3.09 19.77 18.45
N ALA A 214 -2.08 20.61 18.61
CA ALA A 214 -1.60 21.01 19.92
C ALA A 214 -2.71 21.65 20.78
N THR A 215 -3.62 22.44 20.19
CA THR A 215 -4.77 23.04 20.88
C THR A 215 -5.80 22.01 21.38
N GLY A 216 -5.74 20.78 20.88
CA GLY A 216 -6.54 19.64 21.32
C GLY A 216 -5.87 18.81 22.42
N LEU A 217 -4.60 19.08 22.76
CA LEU A 217 -3.85 18.34 23.76
C LEU A 217 -3.88 19.04 25.12
N TYR A 218 -4.37 18.32 26.13
CA TYR A 218 -4.45 18.76 27.52
C TYR A 218 -3.60 17.82 28.38
N LEU A 219 -2.70 18.36 29.20
CA LEU A 219 -1.89 17.58 30.13
C LEU A 219 -2.37 17.85 31.56
N ILE A 220 -2.53 16.80 32.36
CA ILE A 220 -2.91 16.89 33.76
C ILE A 220 -1.77 16.33 34.61
N GLY A 221 -1.24 17.15 35.51
CA GLY A 221 -0.05 16.87 36.32
C GLY A 221 1.18 17.61 35.82
N ASP A 222 2.32 17.38 36.47
CA ASP A 222 3.56 18.08 36.17
C ASP A 222 4.25 17.44 34.96
N PHE A 223 4.38 18.22 33.87
CA PHE A 223 5.12 17.80 32.70
C PHE A 223 6.63 17.96 32.92
N VAL A 224 7.33 16.83 32.95
CA VAL A 224 8.79 16.79 32.96
C VAL A 224 9.24 16.31 31.58
N PRO A 225 9.96 17.14 30.80
CA PRO A 225 10.45 16.75 29.49
C PRO A 225 11.36 15.51 29.59
N PRO A 226 11.18 14.49 28.73
CA PRO A 226 12.07 13.34 28.74
C PRO A 226 13.47 13.75 28.26
N LYS A 227 14.50 13.10 28.80
CA LYS A 227 15.88 13.30 28.34
C LYS A 227 16.00 12.97 26.84
N PRO A 228 16.94 13.61 26.11
CA PRO A 228 17.29 13.20 24.75
C PRO A 228 17.66 11.71 24.69
N PRO A 229 17.48 11.03 23.54
CA PRO A 229 17.99 9.68 23.35
C PRO A 229 19.49 9.64 23.56
N GLU A 230 20.00 8.55 24.12
CA GLU A 230 21.44 8.36 24.27
C GLU A 230 22.12 8.23 22.90
N ARG A 231 23.44 8.49 22.84
CA ARG A 231 24.20 8.41 21.58
C ARG A 231 24.12 7.03 20.92
N ASN A 232 23.98 5.97 21.73
CA ASN A 232 23.90 4.58 21.28
C ASN A 232 22.47 4.03 21.33
N ASP A 233 21.45 4.89 21.35
CA ASP A 233 20.05 4.47 21.29
C ASP A 233 19.77 3.77 19.94
N ALA A 234 19.37 2.50 20.00
CA ALA A 234 19.19 1.66 18.82
C ALA A 234 18.17 2.24 17.82
N VAL A 235 17.11 2.88 18.30
CA VAL A 235 16.07 3.49 17.46
C VAL A 235 16.63 4.74 16.77
N ALA A 236 17.33 5.60 17.51
CA ALA A 236 17.99 6.78 16.96
C ALA A 236 19.05 6.42 15.91
N MET A 237 19.87 5.40 16.17
CA MET A 237 20.85 4.89 15.21
C MET A 237 20.18 4.36 13.94
N MET A 238 19.12 3.55 14.08
CA MET A 238 18.37 3.04 12.93
C MET A 238 17.79 4.17 12.08
N PHE A 239 17.20 5.21 12.70
CA PHE A 239 16.71 6.38 11.96
C PHE A 239 17.84 7.12 11.23
N LYS A 240 19.04 7.22 11.83
CA LYS A 240 20.21 7.81 11.18
C LYS A 240 20.63 7.00 9.95
N THR A 241 20.78 5.68 10.10
CA THR A 241 21.11 4.78 8.98
C THR A 241 20.07 4.85 7.87
N MET A 242 18.77 4.81 8.19
CA MET A 242 17.71 4.93 7.17
C MET A 242 17.77 6.26 6.42
N ARG A 243 18.07 7.37 7.10
CA ARG A 243 18.12 8.70 6.49
C ARG A 243 19.36 8.94 5.63
N PHE A 244 20.52 8.47 6.07
CA PHE A 244 21.80 8.86 5.47
C PHE A 244 22.51 7.74 4.69
N GLU A 245 22.27 6.48 5.05
CA GLU A 245 23.04 5.34 4.52
C GLU A 245 22.20 4.45 3.60
N LYS A 246 20.87 4.42 3.79
CA LYS A 246 19.94 3.55 3.04
C LYS A 246 18.90 4.33 2.23
N MET A 247 19.33 5.38 1.54
CA MET A 247 18.45 6.08 0.62
C MET A 247 18.13 5.17 -0.58
N LEU A 248 16.83 4.93 -0.81
CA LEU A 248 16.37 4.22 -2.00
C LEU A 248 16.75 5.05 -3.24
N LYS A 249 17.67 4.52 -4.06
CA LYS A 249 17.91 5.09 -5.39
C LYS A 249 16.76 4.67 -6.30
N PHE A 250 15.86 5.62 -6.57
CA PHE A 250 14.75 5.40 -7.50
C PHE A 250 15.34 5.21 -8.91
N SER A 251 15.43 3.97 -9.37
CA SER A 251 16.00 3.61 -10.68
C SER A 251 14.89 3.33 -11.69
N LEU A 252 13.98 4.30 -11.87
CA LEU A 252 13.07 4.31 -13.00
C LEU A 252 13.64 5.28 -14.03
N GLU A 253 14.27 4.74 -15.09
CA GLU A 253 14.62 5.53 -16.27
C GLU A 253 13.34 5.79 -17.05
N PHE A 254 12.86 7.02 -17.00
CA PHE A 254 11.75 7.49 -17.82
C PHE A 254 12.31 7.88 -19.19
N PRO A 255 11.79 7.37 -20.33
CA PRO A 255 12.21 7.79 -21.67
C PRO A 255 12.16 9.31 -21.88
N GLU A 256 11.39 10.03 -21.06
CA GLU A 256 11.29 11.48 -21.00
C GLU A 256 12.56 12.20 -20.51
N GLU A 257 13.45 11.51 -19.79
CA GLU A 257 14.62 12.10 -19.16
C GLU A 257 15.82 12.24 -20.11
N SER A 258 15.82 11.57 -21.28
CA SER A 258 16.85 11.69 -22.31
C SER A 258 16.59 12.88 -23.25
N GLN A 259 16.70 14.11 -22.75
CA GLN A 259 16.47 15.35 -23.51
C GLN A 259 17.45 15.60 -24.69
N GLY A 260 18.38 14.68 -24.97
CA GLY A 260 19.36 14.77 -26.06
C GLY A 260 19.20 13.72 -27.18
N GLU A 261 18.33 12.72 -27.03
CA GLU A 261 18.23 11.63 -28.01
C GLU A 261 17.45 12.06 -29.26
N ARG A 262 18.17 12.28 -30.37
CA ARG A 262 17.55 12.59 -31.68
C ARG A 262 16.81 11.41 -32.32
N PHE A 263 17.08 10.18 -31.88
CA PHE A 263 16.58 8.97 -32.52
C PHE A 263 15.86 8.07 -31.51
N PHE A 264 14.53 8.20 -31.45
CA PHE A 264 13.65 7.38 -30.63
C PHE A 264 12.40 7.00 -31.43
N VAL A 265 12.30 5.72 -31.82
CA VAL A 265 11.14 5.19 -32.56
C VAL A 265 10.21 4.46 -31.61
N MET A 266 8.92 4.72 -31.76
CA MET A 266 7.83 4.05 -31.07
C MET A 266 7.01 3.23 -32.08
N PHE A 267 6.80 1.95 -31.81
CA PHE A 267 5.90 1.10 -32.61
C PHE A 267 4.81 0.48 -31.73
N HIS A 268 3.56 0.50 -32.18
CA HIS A 268 2.45 -0.11 -31.42
C HIS A 268 1.33 -0.65 -32.30
N SER A 269 0.89 -1.88 -32.04
CA SER A 269 -0.43 -2.37 -32.48
C SER A 269 -1.50 -1.86 -31.52
N VAL A 270 -2.19 -0.76 -31.89
CA VAL A 270 -3.04 0.01 -30.96
C VAL A 270 -4.45 -0.54 -30.82
N GLN A 271 -4.92 -1.36 -31.77
CA GLN A 271 -6.26 -1.96 -31.78
C GLN A 271 -7.38 -0.92 -31.62
N SER A 272 -7.53 -0.05 -32.63
CA SER A 272 -8.42 1.13 -32.66
C SER A 272 -7.79 2.42 -32.12
N LEU A 273 -7.10 3.13 -33.01
CA LEU A 273 -6.53 4.43 -32.67
C LEU A 273 -7.60 5.47 -32.33
N ASN A 274 -8.73 5.48 -33.03
CA ASN A 274 -9.80 6.45 -32.79
C ASN A 274 -10.31 6.39 -31.33
N LYS A 275 -10.32 5.20 -30.72
CA LYS A 275 -10.71 4.99 -29.33
C LYS A 275 -9.64 5.46 -28.33
N HIS A 276 -8.36 5.38 -28.73
CA HIS A 276 -7.20 5.53 -27.84
C HIS A 276 -6.33 6.76 -28.13
N ILE A 277 -6.75 7.63 -29.06
CA ILE A 277 -5.97 8.80 -29.46
C ILE A 277 -5.74 9.78 -28.30
N MET A 278 -6.70 9.92 -27.39
CA MET A 278 -6.54 10.79 -26.21
C MET A 278 -5.54 10.23 -25.20
N ASP A 279 -5.46 8.90 -25.09
CA ASP A 279 -4.47 8.22 -24.25
C ASP A 279 -3.06 8.48 -24.80
N ILE A 280 -2.86 8.29 -26.11
CA ILE A 280 -1.57 8.57 -26.78
C ILE A 280 -1.18 10.05 -26.70
N ARG A 281 -2.14 10.97 -26.86
CA ARG A 281 -1.90 12.43 -26.71
C ARG A 281 -1.50 12.84 -25.30
N SER A 282 -1.82 12.04 -24.30
CA SER A 282 -1.51 12.34 -22.89
C SER A 282 -0.27 11.59 -22.40
N ASP A 283 0.19 10.60 -23.16
CA ASP A 283 1.32 9.74 -22.80
C ASP A 283 2.65 10.38 -23.21
N LYS A 284 3.41 10.83 -22.21
CA LYS A 284 4.70 11.49 -22.43
C LYS A 284 5.73 10.59 -23.11
N THR A 285 5.66 9.27 -22.92
CA THR A 285 6.60 8.34 -23.54
C THR A 285 6.37 8.28 -25.04
N PHE A 286 5.12 8.30 -25.50
CA PHE A 286 4.80 8.46 -26.93
C PHE A 286 5.28 9.82 -27.46
N LEU A 287 5.00 10.91 -26.74
CA LEU A 287 5.34 12.26 -27.19
C LEU A 287 6.86 12.53 -27.24
N CYS A 288 7.66 11.81 -26.47
CA CYS A 288 9.11 11.89 -26.52
C CYS A 288 9.71 11.29 -27.81
N ALA A 289 9.02 10.34 -28.43
CA ALA A 289 9.49 9.68 -29.65
C ALA A 289 9.72 10.68 -30.80
N SER A 290 10.77 10.47 -31.60
CA SER A 290 10.98 11.17 -32.86
C SER A 290 9.98 10.71 -33.93
N MET A 291 9.63 9.42 -33.91
CA MET A 291 8.69 8.78 -34.84
C MET A 291 7.77 7.82 -34.09
N ILE A 292 6.48 7.86 -34.37
CA ILE A 292 5.47 6.96 -33.81
C ILE A 292 4.79 6.22 -34.96
N SER A 293 4.94 4.91 -35.05
CA SER A 293 4.27 4.06 -36.03
C SER A 293 3.21 3.19 -35.34
N LEU A 294 1.96 3.37 -35.74
CA LEU A 294 0.83 2.62 -35.19
C LEU A 294 0.21 1.74 -36.28
N VAL A 295 -0.06 0.48 -35.95
CA VAL A 295 -0.76 -0.49 -36.80
C VAL A 295 -2.07 -0.93 -36.13
N GLU A 296 -2.93 -1.62 -36.87
CA GLU A 296 -4.28 -1.95 -36.40
C GLU A 296 -5.04 -0.70 -35.92
N THR A 297 -4.96 0.37 -36.70
CA THR A 297 -5.52 1.67 -36.31
C THR A 297 -7.04 1.71 -36.45
N TRP A 298 -7.60 0.96 -37.40
CA TRP A 298 -9.04 0.85 -37.68
C TRP A 298 -9.67 2.22 -37.99
N THR A 299 -8.89 3.10 -38.59
CA THR A 299 -9.20 4.52 -38.81
C THR A 299 -9.99 4.72 -40.10
N LYS A 300 -10.66 5.86 -40.22
CA LYS A 300 -11.35 6.33 -41.43
C LYS A 300 -10.76 7.67 -41.87
N PRO A 301 -10.80 8.04 -43.16
CA PRO A 301 -10.26 9.32 -43.62
C PRO A 301 -10.86 10.55 -42.91
N THR A 302 -12.09 10.42 -42.41
CA THR A 302 -12.80 11.48 -41.66
C THR A 302 -12.33 11.67 -40.22
N ASP A 303 -11.50 10.77 -39.68
CA ASP A 303 -11.04 10.85 -38.29
C ASP A 303 -9.98 11.94 -38.12
N SER A 304 -10.16 12.78 -37.09
CA SER A 304 -9.14 13.72 -36.62
C SER A 304 -8.18 13.02 -35.68
N LEU A 305 -6.94 12.84 -36.13
CA LEU A 305 -5.90 12.03 -35.48
C LEU A 305 -4.61 12.83 -35.26
N GLU A 306 -4.71 14.15 -35.15
CA GLU A 306 -3.53 15.01 -35.00
C GLU A 306 -2.87 14.81 -33.62
N ILE A 307 -1.54 14.81 -33.56
CA ILE A 307 -0.78 14.81 -32.30
C ILE A 307 0.06 16.09 -32.29
N GLU A 308 -0.03 16.87 -31.22
CA GLU A 308 0.69 18.13 -31.10
C GLU A 308 2.21 17.90 -31.22
N GLY A 309 2.89 18.71 -32.04
CA GLY A 309 4.32 18.57 -32.31
C GLY A 309 4.69 17.53 -33.38
N PHE A 310 3.72 16.80 -33.92
CA PHE A 310 3.92 15.79 -34.95
C PHE A 310 3.17 16.09 -36.25
N LYS A 311 3.73 15.63 -37.36
CA LYS A 311 3.07 15.55 -38.68
C LYS A 311 2.82 14.09 -39.05
N VAL A 312 1.72 13.84 -39.73
CA VAL A 312 1.40 12.52 -40.30
C VAL A 312 2.15 12.35 -41.61
N ILE A 313 3.02 11.36 -41.69
CA ILE A 313 3.90 11.11 -42.85
C ILE A 313 3.47 9.90 -43.69
N HIS A 314 2.70 9.01 -43.08
CA HIS A 314 2.04 7.88 -43.72
C HIS A 314 0.70 7.64 -43.03
N ARG A 315 -0.38 7.39 -43.80
CA ARG A 315 -1.71 7.06 -43.27
C ARG A 315 -2.46 6.17 -44.25
N ARG A 316 -2.98 5.07 -43.72
CA ARG A 316 -3.81 4.11 -44.43
C ARG A 316 -5.05 3.82 -43.59
N ASP A 317 -6.19 4.27 -44.08
CA ASP A 317 -7.49 4.14 -43.43
C ASP A 317 -8.34 3.02 -44.06
N CYS A 318 -9.33 2.52 -43.31
CA CYS A 318 -10.38 1.66 -43.85
C CYS A 318 -11.30 2.45 -44.80
N ASN A 319 -11.61 1.88 -45.98
CA ASN A 319 -12.47 2.53 -46.97
C ASN A 319 -13.95 2.64 -46.53
N ASP A 320 -14.51 1.57 -45.95
CA ASP A 320 -15.96 1.51 -45.64
C ASP A 320 -16.25 1.31 -44.14
N THR A 321 -15.80 0.15 -43.63
CA THR A 321 -16.08 -0.34 -42.28
C THR A 321 -14.77 -0.45 -41.50
N ARG A 322 -14.81 -0.02 -40.23
CA ARG A 322 -13.65 -0.16 -39.34
C ARG A 322 -13.40 -1.66 -39.13
N LYS A 323 -12.20 -2.10 -39.50
CA LYS A 323 -11.74 -3.49 -39.41
C LYS A 323 -10.32 -3.50 -38.85
N PRO A 324 -9.80 -4.66 -38.39
CA PRO A 324 -8.39 -4.92 -38.11
C PRO A 324 -7.45 -4.62 -39.27
N PHE A 325 -7.25 -3.33 -39.54
CA PHE A 325 -6.65 -2.78 -40.73
C PHE A 325 -6.10 -1.37 -40.44
N GLY A 326 -5.09 -0.99 -41.20
CA GLY A 326 -4.65 0.39 -41.31
C GLY A 326 -3.46 0.71 -40.44
N GLN A 327 -2.66 1.63 -40.95
CA GLN A 327 -1.37 2.04 -40.42
C GLN A 327 -1.30 3.57 -40.44
N ILE A 328 -0.71 4.17 -39.41
CA ILE A 328 -0.43 5.61 -39.39
C ILE A 328 0.93 5.84 -38.75
N THR A 329 1.70 6.72 -39.37
CA THR A 329 3.03 7.07 -38.89
C THR A 329 3.13 8.56 -38.70
N TYR A 330 3.52 8.96 -37.50
CA TYR A 330 3.79 10.32 -37.08
C TYR A 330 5.30 10.56 -36.99
N LEU A 331 5.72 11.78 -37.32
CA LEU A 331 7.09 12.26 -37.18
C LEU A 331 7.10 13.63 -36.53
N LYS A 332 8.07 13.92 -35.66
CA LYS A 332 8.24 15.28 -35.12
C LYS A 332 8.39 16.31 -36.26
N ASN A 333 7.79 17.48 -36.06
CA ASN A 333 7.65 18.50 -37.11
C ASN A 333 8.99 18.98 -37.70
N ASP A 334 10.02 19.07 -36.86
CA ASP A 334 11.37 19.55 -37.18
C ASP A 334 12.24 18.55 -37.95
N LEU A 335 11.85 17.27 -37.99
CA LEU A 335 12.61 16.23 -38.68
C LEU A 335 12.23 16.12 -40.17
N LYS A 336 13.20 15.80 -41.02
CA LYS A 336 12.98 15.54 -42.45
C LYS A 336 12.85 14.04 -42.70
N TYR A 337 12.11 13.67 -43.73
CA TYR A 337 11.91 12.27 -44.12
C TYR A 337 11.78 12.12 -45.63
N GLU A 338 12.02 10.89 -46.11
CA GLU A 338 11.75 10.45 -47.47
C GLU A 338 10.93 9.15 -47.43
N ASN A 339 9.81 9.12 -48.14
CA ASN A 339 8.99 7.91 -48.26
C ASN A 339 9.60 7.00 -49.32
N ILE A 340 10.07 5.81 -48.90
CA ILE A 340 10.79 4.89 -49.78
C ILE A 340 9.82 3.95 -50.49
N THR A 341 8.95 3.28 -49.73
CA THR A 341 7.93 2.39 -50.27
C THR A 341 6.85 2.14 -49.23
N GLU A 342 5.64 1.88 -49.69
CA GLU A 342 4.52 1.44 -48.86
C GLU A 342 3.71 0.40 -49.63
N ARG A 343 3.17 -0.58 -48.91
CA ARG A 343 2.35 -1.63 -49.51
C ARG A 343 1.28 -2.10 -48.55
N CYS A 344 0.17 -2.51 -49.14
CA CYS A 344 -0.87 -3.27 -48.47
C CYS A 344 -1.31 -4.36 -49.43
N GLU A 345 -1.13 -5.61 -49.04
CA GLU A 345 -1.58 -6.76 -49.80
C GLU A 345 -2.71 -7.44 -49.02
N TYR A 346 -3.82 -7.72 -49.71
CA TYR A 346 -4.92 -8.49 -49.16
C TYR A 346 -5.29 -9.57 -50.17
N SER A 347 -4.90 -10.82 -49.90
CA SER A 347 -5.13 -11.96 -50.78
C SER A 347 -5.78 -13.10 -50.00
N GLY A 348 -7.12 -13.14 -50.01
CA GLY A 348 -7.90 -14.14 -49.30
C GLY A 348 -7.71 -14.05 -47.78
N LYS A 349 -6.85 -14.91 -47.23
CA LYS A 349 -6.53 -14.95 -45.79
C LYS A 349 -5.25 -14.18 -45.43
N ASP A 350 -4.43 -13.87 -46.42
CA ASP A 350 -3.16 -13.17 -46.25
C ASP A 350 -3.40 -11.66 -46.25
N HIS A 351 -2.89 -10.99 -45.22
CA HIS A 351 -3.00 -9.55 -45.08
C HIS A 351 -1.72 -9.01 -44.45
N ILE A 352 -0.99 -8.21 -45.23
CA ILE A 352 0.28 -7.61 -44.84
C ILE A 352 0.25 -6.13 -45.22
N GLU A 353 0.67 -5.29 -44.28
CA GLU A 353 0.87 -3.86 -44.48
C GLU A 353 2.29 -3.49 -44.07
N TYR A 354 2.96 -2.65 -44.86
CA TYR A 354 4.22 -2.08 -44.44
C TYR A 354 4.44 -0.69 -45.04
N CYS A 355 5.22 0.13 -44.36
CA CYS A 355 5.80 1.34 -44.91
C CYS A 355 7.29 1.44 -44.52
N SER A 356 8.10 1.89 -45.47
CA SER A 356 9.52 2.18 -45.29
C SER A 356 9.75 3.67 -45.45
N ILE A 357 10.28 4.28 -44.40
CA ILE A 357 10.50 5.72 -44.30
C ILE A 357 11.97 5.93 -43.93
N LYS A 358 12.67 6.76 -44.70
CA LYS A 358 14.02 7.20 -44.41
C LYS A 358 13.97 8.45 -43.55
N ILE A 359 14.66 8.43 -42.41
CA ILE A 359 14.89 9.58 -41.53
C ILE A 359 16.40 9.69 -41.36
N ASP A 360 16.97 10.82 -41.75
CA ASP A 360 18.42 10.99 -41.91
C ASP A 360 19.02 9.86 -42.78
N ASP A 361 19.93 9.06 -42.23
CA ASP A 361 20.60 7.95 -42.92
C ASP A 361 20.04 6.56 -42.55
N ILE A 362 18.89 6.50 -41.87
CA ILE A 362 18.28 5.25 -41.39
C ILE A 362 16.92 5.02 -42.06
N CYS A 363 16.75 3.85 -42.67
CA CYS A 363 15.45 3.36 -43.16
C CYS A 363 14.70 2.62 -42.05
N THR A 364 13.59 3.17 -41.59
CA THR A 364 12.68 2.51 -40.64
C THR A 364 11.50 1.89 -41.38
N ILE A 365 11.39 0.56 -41.29
CA ILE A 365 10.34 -0.26 -41.90
C ILE A 365 9.40 -0.71 -40.78
N SER A 366 8.15 -0.25 -40.85
CA SER A 366 7.08 -0.67 -39.94
C SER A 366 6.16 -1.66 -40.62
N VAL A 367 6.01 -2.85 -40.04
CA VAL A 367 5.30 -3.99 -40.63
C VAL A 367 4.12 -4.43 -39.76
N TYR A 368 3.01 -4.77 -40.41
CA TYR A 368 1.92 -5.55 -39.85
C TYR A 368 1.70 -6.78 -40.72
N ASN A 369 1.64 -7.95 -40.09
CA ASN A 369 1.29 -9.22 -40.72
C ASN A 369 0.13 -9.84 -39.95
N SER A 370 -0.98 -10.15 -40.62
CA SER A 370 -2.13 -10.76 -39.95
C SER A 370 -1.84 -12.22 -39.52
N PRO A 371 -2.52 -12.73 -38.47
CA PRO A 371 -2.28 -14.08 -37.93
C PRO A 371 -2.47 -15.24 -38.92
N ASN A 372 -3.28 -15.04 -39.96
CA ASN A 372 -3.63 -16.08 -40.93
C ASN A 372 -2.74 -16.08 -42.18
N SER A 373 -1.82 -15.12 -42.27
CA SER A 373 -0.90 -15.00 -43.39
C SER A 373 0.12 -16.14 -43.41
N SER A 374 0.36 -16.67 -44.59
CA SER A 374 1.35 -17.70 -44.84
C SER A 374 2.77 -17.14 -44.71
N PHE A 375 3.67 -17.99 -44.22
CA PHE A 375 5.06 -17.62 -43.99
C PHE A 375 5.79 -17.24 -45.29
N ASP A 376 5.44 -17.86 -46.41
CA ASP A 376 6.06 -17.57 -47.72
C ASP A 376 5.65 -16.20 -48.27
N VAL A 377 4.38 -15.81 -48.08
CA VAL A 377 3.89 -14.48 -48.45
C VAL A 377 4.58 -13.41 -47.59
N LEU A 378 4.71 -13.64 -46.28
CA LEU A 378 5.49 -12.75 -45.41
C LEU A 378 6.93 -12.60 -45.89
N LYS A 379 7.62 -13.72 -46.16
CA LYS A 379 9.01 -13.68 -46.68
C LYS A 379 9.12 -12.88 -47.96
N GLN A 380 8.22 -13.09 -48.93
CA GLN A 380 8.23 -12.38 -50.19
C GLN A 380 8.17 -10.86 -49.98
N HIS A 381 7.25 -10.39 -49.13
CA HIS A 381 7.09 -8.97 -48.85
C HIS A 381 8.23 -8.38 -48.00
N ILE A 382 8.77 -9.14 -47.05
CA ILE A 382 9.95 -8.74 -46.28
C ILE A 382 11.17 -8.60 -47.18
N ASN A 383 11.40 -9.56 -48.09
CA ASN A 383 12.47 -9.47 -49.08
C ASN A 383 12.31 -8.24 -49.97
N GLU A 384 11.10 -7.99 -50.46
CA GLU A 384 10.78 -6.83 -51.30
C GLU A 384 11.10 -5.51 -50.58
N VAL A 385 10.54 -5.28 -49.39
CA VAL A 385 10.69 -4.01 -48.66
C VAL A 385 12.13 -3.77 -48.23
N ILE A 386 12.84 -4.81 -47.77
CA ILE A 386 14.26 -4.69 -47.39
C ILE A 386 15.11 -4.42 -48.63
N SER A 387 14.88 -5.14 -49.74
CA SER A 387 15.66 -4.98 -50.98
C SER A 387 15.49 -3.59 -51.58
N ILE A 388 14.29 -3.02 -51.53
CA ILE A 388 14.04 -1.63 -51.95
C ILE A 388 14.76 -0.67 -51.00
N SER A 389 14.58 -0.83 -49.69
CA SER A 389 15.13 0.09 -48.67
C SER A 389 16.66 0.11 -48.65
N LYS A 390 17.32 -1.03 -48.89
CA LYS A 390 18.79 -1.14 -49.02
C LYS A 390 19.38 -0.33 -50.17
N ARG A 391 18.58 0.09 -51.15
CA ARG A 391 19.04 0.97 -52.23
C ARG A 391 19.21 2.42 -51.77
N PHE A 392 18.62 2.79 -50.64
CA PHE A 392 18.57 4.17 -50.14
C PHE A 392 19.33 4.39 -48.84
N CYS A 393 19.42 3.37 -47.97
CA CYS A 393 20.19 3.39 -46.73
C CYS A 393 20.86 2.04 -46.49
N GLU A 394 22.08 2.06 -45.95
CA GLU A 394 22.72 0.86 -45.41
C GLU A 394 22.08 0.48 -44.07
N ASP A 395 21.79 1.46 -43.23
CA ASP A 395 21.19 1.31 -41.91
C ASP A 395 19.67 1.10 -42.01
N ILE A 396 19.21 -0.04 -41.50
CA ILE A 396 17.82 -0.50 -41.59
C ILE A 396 17.32 -0.95 -40.22
N ILE A 397 16.10 -0.53 -39.91
CA ILE A 397 15.31 -0.99 -38.77
C ILE A 397 14.03 -1.60 -39.31
N VAL A 398 13.71 -2.83 -38.91
CA VAL A 398 12.46 -3.50 -39.23
C VAL A 398 11.74 -3.81 -37.94
N VAL A 399 10.64 -3.12 -37.66
CA VAL A 399 9.82 -3.30 -36.46
C VAL A 399 8.39 -3.61 -36.85
N GLY A 400 7.74 -4.52 -36.16
CA GLY A 400 6.39 -4.90 -36.55
C GLY A 400 5.68 -5.86 -35.62
N ASP A 401 4.37 -5.99 -35.84
CA ASP A 401 3.60 -7.16 -35.43
C ASP A 401 3.68 -8.18 -36.57
N PHE A 402 4.51 -9.20 -36.39
CA PHE A 402 4.70 -10.24 -37.39
C PHE A 402 3.72 -11.40 -37.21
N ASN A 403 2.96 -11.45 -36.11
CA ASN A 403 2.14 -12.60 -35.72
C ASN A 403 2.86 -13.97 -35.73
N ILE A 404 4.19 -13.97 -35.60
CA ILE A 404 5.02 -15.17 -35.48
C ILE A 404 5.57 -15.25 -34.07
N ASN A 405 5.11 -16.23 -33.28
CA ASN A 405 5.49 -16.30 -31.87
C ASN A 405 6.92 -16.85 -31.69
N LEU A 406 7.89 -15.98 -31.38
CA LEU A 406 9.30 -16.35 -31.20
C LEU A 406 9.59 -17.18 -29.93
N LYS A 407 8.59 -17.34 -29.04
CA LYS A 407 8.71 -18.30 -27.93
C LYS A 407 8.69 -19.75 -28.39
N ILE A 408 8.22 -20.01 -29.61
CA ILE A 408 8.21 -21.34 -30.22
C ILE A 408 9.49 -21.49 -31.05
N LYS A 409 10.36 -22.43 -30.68
CA LYS A 409 11.68 -22.61 -31.33
C LYS A 409 11.60 -22.85 -32.84
N THR A 410 10.55 -23.51 -33.34
CA THR A 410 10.37 -23.74 -34.79
C THR A 410 10.24 -22.44 -35.58
N ASN A 411 9.80 -21.35 -34.93
CA ASN A 411 9.65 -20.04 -35.54
C ASN A 411 10.97 -19.25 -35.59
N HIS A 412 12.06 -19.76 -34.98
CA HIS A 412 13.39 -19.13 -35.07
C HIS A 412 13.96 -19.14 -36.49
N LYS A 413 13.40 -19.97 -37.39
CA LYS A 413 13.64 -19.87 -38.84
C LYS A 413 13.35 -18.48 -39.41
N PHE A 414 12.47 -17.70 -38.77
CA PHE A 414 12.25 -16.30 -39.16
C PHE A 414 13.41 -15.40 -38.75
N ILE A 415 14.05 -15.66 -37.61
CA ILE A 415 15.26 -14.95 -37.18
C ILE A 415 16.39 -15.24 -38.17
N GLU A 416 16.63 -16.52 -38.47
CA GLU A 416 17.63 -16.95 -39.48
C GLU A 416 17.37 -16.29 -40.86
N TYR A 417 16.10 -16.16 -41.23
CA TYR A 417 15.73 -15.47 -42.46
C TYR A 417 16.06 -13.97 -42.43
N MET A 418 15.81 -13.28 -41.32
CA MET A 418 16.18 -11.87 -41.15
C MET A 418 17.71 -11.67 -41.08
N GLU A 419 18.43 -12.61 -40.47
CA GLU A 419 19.89 -12.64 -40.42
C GLU A 419 20.52 -12.78 -41.82
N SER A 420 19.84 -13.44 -42.77
CA SER A 420 20.29 -13.50 -44.17
C SER A 420 20.33 -12.11 -44.85
N PHE A 421 19.60 -11.13 -44.31
CA PHE A 421 19.68 -9.72 -44.71
C PHE A 421 20.71 -8.93 -43.89
N GLY A 422 21.45 -9.56 -42.98
CA GLY A 422 22.36 -8.89 -42.05
C GLY A 422 21.66 -8.16 -40.91
N LEU A 423 20.38 -8.45 -40.65
CA LEU A 423 19.60 -7.83 -39.58
C LEU A 423 19.54 -8.75 -38.37
N THR A 424 19.79 -8.19 -37.19
CA THR A 424 19.80 -8.94 -35.92
C THR A 424 18.61 -8.55 -35.05
N LEU A 425 18.04 -9.53 -34.33
CA LEU A 425 16.96 -9.28 -33.37
C LEU A 425 17.52 -8.54 -32.15
N ILE A 426 17.00 -7.35 -31.86
CA ILE A 426 17.49 -6.53 -30.73
C ILE A 426 16.62 -6.65 -29.47
N ASN A 427 15.39 -7.15 -29.57
CA ASN A 427 14.57 -7.46 -28.40
C ASN A 427 15.04 -8.76 -27.74
N LYS A 428 14.96 -8.81 -26.41
CA LYS A 428 15.28 -10.04 -25.65
C LYS A 428 14.31 -11.17 -26.02
N LEU A 429 14.85 -12.34 -26.37
CA LEU A 429 14.06 -13.55 -26.59
C LEU A 429 13.32 -13.98 -25.32
N ASN A 430 12.16 -14.62 -25.52
CA ASN A 430 11.24 -15.11 -24.49
C ASN A 430 10.56 -14.03 -23.64
N LYS A 431 10.71 -12.75 -23.98
CA LYS A 431 9.96 -11.66 -23.34
C LYS A 431 8.61 -11.47 -24.06
N SER A 432 7.54 -11.34 -23.29
CA SER A 432 6.17 -11.23 -23.83
C SER A 432 5.95 -9.83 -24.41
N SER A 433 5.54 -9.77 -25.68
CA SER A 433 5.09 -8.54 -26.35
C SER A 433 3.58 -8.32 -26.24
N THR A 434 2.85 -9.27 -25.63
CA THR A 434 1.38 -9.24 -25.47
C THR A 434 0.95 -9.71 -24.09
N ASN A 435 -0.29 -9.39 -23.71
CA ASN A 435 -0.88 -9.79 -22.43
C ASN A 435 -1.13 -11.32 -22.34
N ALA A 436 -1.31 -12.03 -23.46
CA ALA A 436 -1.37 -13.51 -23.47
C ALA A 436 0.00 -14.20 -23.49
N LYS A 437 1.06 -13.50 -23.05
CA LYS A 437 2.42 -14.06 -22.92
C LYS A 437 3.02 -14.56 -24.25
N ARG A 438 2.62 -14.03 -25.41
CA ARG A 438 3.24 -14.30 -26.73
C ARG A 438 4.29 -13.25 -27.08
N GLN A 439 5.27 -13.59 -27.91
CA GLN A 439 6.26 -12.67 -28.48
C GLN A 439 6.09 -12.62 -29.99
N ILE A 440 5.19 -11.76 -30.46
CA ILE A 440 4.83 -11.60 -31.88
C ILE A 440 5.20 -10.23 -32.44
N ASP A 441 5.44 -9.26 -31.56
CA ASP A 441 5.90 -7.92 -31.89
C ASP A 441 7.39 -7.83 -31.55
N TYR A 442 8.23 -7.43 -32.50
CA TYR A 442 9.68 -7.32 -32.29
C TYR A 442 10.38 -6.49 -33.37
N CYS A 443 11.67 -6.23 -33.17
CA CYS A 443 12.51 -5.36 -33.99
C CYS A 443 13.82 -6.04 -34.39
N PHE A 444 14.15 -5.96 -35.69
CA PHE A 444 15.45 -6.33 -36.24
C PHE A 444 16.19 -5.12 -36.79
N THR A 445 17.50 -5.10 -36.68
CA THR A 445 18.31 -4.02 -37.25
C THR A 445 19.77 -4.45 -37.48
N ASN A 446 20.45 -3.75 -38.39
CA ASN A 446 21.91 -3.77 -38.53
C ASN A 446 22.57 -2.52 -37.93
N VAL A 447 21.79 -1.56 -37.42
CA VAL A 447 22.30 -0.35 -36.78
C VAL A 447 22.93 -0.73 -35.44
N LYS A 448 24.19 -0.36 -35.25
CA LYS A 448 24.91 -0.60 -34.00
C LYS A 448 24.37 0.31 -32.90
N ASP A 449 24.53 -0.13 -31.66
CA ASP A 449 24.18 0.65 -30.47
C ASP A 449 22.70 1.03 -30.37
N LEU A 450 21.77 0.28 -30.97
CA LEU A 450 20.34 0.41 -30.66
C LEU A 450 19.94 -0.54 -29.52
N LYS A 451 19.03 -0.06 -28.68
CA LYS A 451 18.30 -0.87 -27.70
C LYS A 451 16.82 -0.83 -28.02
N SER A 452 16.15 -1.95 -27.77
CA SER A 452 14.70 -2.02 -27.86
C SER A 452 14.12 -2.93 -26.78
N ASP A 453 12.99 -2.51 -26.23
CA ASP A 453 12.22 -3.29 -25.29
C ASP A 453 10.73 -2.89 -25.33
N TYR A 454 9.92 -3.60 -24.55
CA TYR A 454 8.49 -3.35 -24.39
C TYR A 454 8.23 -2.52 -23.13
N PHE A 455 7.23 -1.64 -23.19
CA PHE A 455 6.58 -1.08 -22.00
C PHE A 455 5.12 -1.49 -21.94
N GLU A 456 4.49 -1.35 -20.77
CA GLU A 456 3.10 -1.77 -20.60
C GLU A 456 2.13 -0.82 -21.30
N SER A 457 1.16 -1.40 -22.03
CA SER A 457 0.05 -0.65 -22.62
C SER A 457 -1.17 -0.71 -21.70
N LEU A 458 -1.83 0.43 -21.49
CA LEU A 458 -3.12 0.50 -20.81
C LEU A 458 -4.30 0.28 -21.76
N THR A 459 -4.06 0.35 -23.08
CA THR A 459 -5.10 0.51 -24.10
C THR A 459 -5.20 -0.65 -25.07
N SER A 460 -4.15 -1.46 -25.19
CA SER A 460 -4.06 -2.55 -26.17
C SER A 460 -3.60 -3.85 -25.52
N PHE A 461 -3.99 -4.96 -26.15
CA PHE A 461 -3.47 -6.28 -25.84
C PHE A 461 -1.97 -6.42 -26.16
N HIS A 462 -1.47 -5.61 -27.09
CA HIS A 462 -0.08 -5.53 -27.50
C HIS A 462 0.67 -4.46 -26.70
N LYS A 463 1.90 -4.77 -26.33
CA LYS A 463 2.81 -3.87 -25.65
C LYS A 463 3.57 -3.06 -26.69
N PRO A 464 3.74 -1.74 -26.53
CA PRO A 464 4.43 -0.95 -27.52
C PRO A 464 5.94 -1.20 -27.42
N ILE A 465 6.62 -1.10 -28.55
CA ILE A 465 8.05 -1.30 -28.70
C ILE A 465 8.72 0.06 -28.78
N TRP A 466 9.63 0.35 -27.85
CA TRP A 466 10.52 1.49 -27.98
C TRP A 466 11.85 1.06 -28.60
N ILE A 467 12.46 1.91 -29.42
CA ILE A 467 13.77 1.72 -30.04
C ILE A 467 14.55 3.03 -29.91
N ARG A 468 15.68 3.02 -29.20
CA ARG A 468 16.54 4.21 -29.01
C ARG A 468 18.01 3.85 -29.11
N LYS A 469 18.85 4.86 -29.34
CA LYS A 469 20.31 4.67 -29.20
C LYS A 469 20.63 4.30 -27.75
N ARG A 470 21.61 3.43 -27.59
CA ARG A 470 22.23 3.15 -26.31
C ARG A 470 23.05 4.38 -26.01
N GLU A 471 22.59 5.23 -25.10
CA GLU A 471 23.54 6.10 -24.43
C GLU A 471 24.65 5.19 -23.89
N VAL A 472 25.88 5.45 -24.34
CA VAL A 472 27.03 5.13 -23.50
C VAL A 472 26.76 5.98 -22.28
N LEU A 473 26.07 5.39 -21.30
CA LEU A 473 26.21 5.80 -19.92
C LEU A 473 27.72 5.94 -19.79
N THR A 474 28.20 7.18 -19.74
CA THR A 474 29.46 7.46 -19.04
C THR A 474 29.33 6.62 -17.81
N LYS A 475 30.14 5.54 -17.73
CA LYS A 475 30.29 4.77 -16.51
C LYS A 475 30.39 5.85 -15.44
N PHE A 476 29.36 5.97 -14.61
CA PHE A 476 29.55 6.69 -13.37
C PHE A 476 30.77 6.00 -12.78
N HIS A 477 31.86 6.76 -12.66
CA HIS A 477 33.01 6.30 -11.90
C HIS A 477 32.43 5.92 -10.55
N PHE A 478 32.44 4.61 -10.28
CA PHE A 478 32.58 4.17 -8.92
C PHE A 478 33.96 4.67 -8.51
N ASP A 479 34.02 5.79 -7.79
CA ASP A 479 35.11 5.96 -6.85
C ASP A 479 34.88 4.89 -5.77
N GLU A 480 35.35 3.68 -6.07
CA GLU A 480 35.79 2.78 -5.01
C GLU A 480 37.00 3.43 -4.33
N THR A 481 37.04 3.31 -3.01
CA THR A 481 38.20 3.54 -2.13
C THR A 481 38.59 4.98 -1.84
N GLU A 482 37.97 5.57 -0.81
CA GLU A 482 38.81 6.08 0.28
C GLU A 482 38.99 4.95 1.29
N ASP A 483 40.16 4.31 1.22
CA ASP A 483 40.71 3.54 2.32
C ASP A 483 40.72 4.43 3.57
N ILE A 484 39.77 4.21 4.48
CA ILE A 484 39.92 4.69 5.85
C ILE A 484 40.94 3.75 6.50
N HIS A 485 42.22 4.13 6.40
CA HIS A 485 43.25 3.68 7.32
C HIS A 485 42.85 4.13 8.74
N THR A 486 42.11 3.30 9.46
CA THR A 486 42.02 3.43 10.92
C THR A 486 43.29 2.84 11.52
N ASN A 487 44.28 3.70 11.79
CA ASN A 487 45.32 3.41 12.77
C ASN A 487 44.67 3.35 14.16
N ILE A 488 44.15 2.18 14.52
CA ILE A 488 43.81 1.82 15.90
C ILE A 488 44.65 0.59 16.22
N PRO A 489 45.55 0.64 17.23
CA PRO A 489 46.36 -0.52 17.59
C PRO A 489 45.46 -1.59 18.22
N PHE A 490 45.25 -2.68 17.49
CA PHE A 490 44.58 -3.88 17.98
C PHE A 490 45.65 -4.78 18.62
N HIS A 491 45.58 -4.97 19.94
CA HIS A 491 46.38 -5.99 20.62
C HIS A 491 45.69 -7.35 20.46
N ILE A 492 46.41 -8.26 19.82
CA ILE A 492 46.06 -9.68 19.63
C ILE A 492 46.55 -10.45 20.85
N GLU A 493 45.59 -10.88 21.68
CA GLU A 493 45.61 -11.94 22.70
C GLU A 493 44.11 -12.06 23.04
N ASP A 494 43.30 -13.00 22.56
CA ASP A 494 43.48 -14.44 22.52
C ASP A 494 42.67 -15.04 21.36
N VAL A 495 43.36 -15.69 20.42
CA VAL A 495 42.77 -16.74 19.59
C VAL A 495 43.38 -18.05 20.09
N ILE A 496 42.55 -18.91 20.69
CA ILE A 496 42.84 -20.34 20.75
C ILE A 496 41.96 -21.02 19.70
N THR A 497 42.70 -21.68 18.83
CA THR A 497 42.37 -22.37 17.58
C THR A 497 41.68 -23.72 17.77
N ASP A 498 41.00 -24.13 16.69
CA ASP A 498 40.86 -25.48 16.13
C ASP A 498 40.25 -26.61 16.98
N ASP A 499 39.23 -27.29 16.44
CA ASP A 499 39.53 -28.40 15.53
C ASP A 499 38.34 -28.82 14.65
N GLN A 500 38.71 -29.43 13.54
CA GLN A 500 38.03 -29.67 12.28
C GLN A 500 37.05 -30.84 12.29
N SER A 501 36.07 -30.82 11.37
CA SER A 501 35.89 -31.92 10.38
C SER A 501 34.79 -31.61 9.36
N ASP A 502 35.28 -31.37 8.14
CA ASP A 502 34.74 -31.56 6.79
C ASP A 502 33.35 -32.19 6.59
N THR A 503 32.54 -31.57 5.72
CA THR A 503 32.31 -32.08 4.34
C THR A 503 31.47 -31.11 3.50
N MET A 504 31.85 -31.00 2.22
CA MET A 504 31.22 -30.20 1.18
C MET A 504 29.78 -30.65 0.87
N GLU A 505 28.88 -29.69 0.63
CA GLU A 505 28.00 -29.74 -0.55
C GLU A 505 27.50 -28.35 -0.94
N VAL A 506 27.45 -28.15 -2.25
CA VAL A 506 27.06 -26.94 -2.99
C VAL A 506 25.59 -27.08 -3.38
N ASP A 507 24.93 -25.94 -3.57
CA ASP A 507 23.59 -25.74 -4.15
C ASP A 507 22.38 -25.98 -3.23
N GLU A 508 21.62 -24.91 -2.97
CA GLU A 508 20.19 -24.96 -3.31
C GLU A 508 19.61 -23.57 -3.62
N LYS A 509 19.23 -23.47 -4.89
CA LYS A 509 18.29 -22.54 -5.51
C LYS A 509 17.16 -22.12 -4.55
N PHE A 510 16.92 -20.82 -4.43
CA PHE A 510 15.59 -20.31 -4.12
C PHE A 510 14.65 -20.61 -5.30
N VAL A 511 13.97 -21.74 -5.25
CA VAL A 511 12.82 -22.05 -6.11
C VAL A 511 11.57 -21.50 -5.43
N PHE A 512 10.96 -20.49 -6.03
CA PHE A 512 9.56 -20.17 -5.77
C PHE A 512 8.69 -21.19 -6.53
N GLU A 513 8.19 -22.20 -5.84
CA GLU A 513 7.09 -23.03 -6.35
C GLU A 513 5.76 -22.45 -5.88
N CYS A 514 5.06 -21.79 -6.82
CA CYS A 514 3.65 -21.49 -6.70
C CYS A 514 2.87 -22.75 -7.09
N HIS A 515 2.25 -23.43 -6.13
CA HIS A 515 1.25 -24.44 -6.42
C HIS A 515 -0.12 -23.76 -6.55
N GLU A 516 -0.53 -23.49 -7.79
CA GLU A 516 -1.94 -23.29 -8.13
C GLU A 516 -2.63 -24.67 -8.12
N THR A 517 -3.28 -25.02 -7.01
CA THR A 517 -4.38 -25.99 -7.06
C THR A 517 -5.68 -25.23 -7.19
N VAL A 518 -6.23 -25.28 -8.39
CA VAL A 518 -7.64 -24.95 -8.65
C VAL A 518 -8.49 -25.99 -7.92
N ASP A 519 -9.19 -25.59 -6.86
CA ASP A 519 -10.46 -26.20 -6.54
C ASP A 519 -11.45 -25.22 -5.90
N LYS A 520 -12.72 -25.51 -6.12
CA LYS A 520 -13.85 -24.61 -5.90
C LYS A 520 -14.20 -24.44 -4.42
N ASN A 521 -14.59 -23.22 -4.06
CA ASN A 521 -15.16 -22.76 -2.79
C ASN A 521 -14.21 -22.63 -1.60
N GLU A 522 -14.49 -21.58 -0.81
CA GLU A 522 -14.00 -21.24 0.53
C GLU A 522 -12.75 -20.35 0.64
N GLN A 523 -12.81 -19.58 1.72
CA GLN A 523 -12.24 -18.27 2.02
C GLN A 523 -10.94 -18.47 2.82
N ILE A 524 -9.83 -17.84 2.41
CA ILE A 524 -8.54 -17.94 3.12
C ILE A 524 -8.42 -16.77 4.11
N ASP A 525 -8.48 -17.08 5.41
CA ASP A 525 -8.01 -16.26 6.52
C ASP A 525 -6.47 -16.36 6.62
N LEU A 526 -5.79 -15.22 6.70
CA LEU A 526 -4.35 -15.11 6.97
C LEU A 526 -4.16 -14.76 8.45
N ASP A 527 -3.78 -15.76 9.25
CA ASP A 527 -3.47 -15.60 10.67
C ASP A 527 -1.95 -15.36 10.83
N MET A 528 -1.55 -14.18 11.33
CA MET A 528 -0.16 -13.90 11.72
C MET A 528 -0.10 -13.64 13.23
N SER A 529 0.37 -14.63 13.99
CA SER A 529 0.72 -14.46 15.40
C SER A 529 2.24 -14.48 15.58
N PHE A 530 2.75 -13.51 16.33
CA PHE A 530 4.13 -13.42 16.82
C PHE A 530 4.09 -13.63 18.35
N HIS A 531 4.93 -14.53 18.86
CA HIS A 531 5.18 -14.73 20.29
C HIS A 531 6.44 -13.99 20.72
N LEU A 532 6.41 -13.33 21.88
CA LEU A 532 7.62 -12.98 22.63
C LEU A 532 7.35 -13.10 24.15
N GLU A 533 8.31 -13.71 24.85
CA GLU A 533 8.26 -14.19 26.22
C GLU A 533 8.34 -13.09 27.30
N ASP A 534 7.70 -13.35 28.44
CA ASP A 534 7.62 -12.50 29.64
C ASP A 534 8.95 -12.42 30.41
N LEU A 535 9.37 -11.21 30.77
CA LEU A 535 10.41 -10.94 31.77
C LEU A 535 9.76 -10.59 33.12
N LYS A 536 9.91 -11.50 34.09
CA LYS A 536 9.50 -11.33 35.50
C LYS A 536 10.37 -10.28 36.18
N VAL A 537 9.74 -9.34 36.90
CA VAL A 537 10.40 -8.54 37.95
C VAL A 537 9.58 -8.68 39.23
N ASN A 538 10.27 -9.08 40.31
CA ASN A 538 9.74 -9.35 41.64
C ASN A 538 9.17 -8.10 42.32
N ASP A 539 7.97 -8.24 42.87
CA ASP A 539 7.40 -7.37 43.91
C ASP A 539 8.03 -7.68 45.27
N GLN A 540 8.48 -6.66 45.99
CA GLN A 540 8.47 -6.62 47.46
C GLN A 540 8.67 -5.17 47.95
N SER A 541 7.65 -4.63 48.62
CA SER A 541 7.70 -3.91 49.91
C SER A 541 6.62 -2.83 50.06
N ASP A 542 5.71 -3.16 50.97
CA ASP A 542 5.19 -2.36 52.08
C ASP A 542 4.18 -1.22 51.89
N MET A 543 3.02 -1.50 52.50
CA MET A 543 1.94 -0.59 52.85
C MET A 543 2.43 0.61 53.66
N MET A 544 1.88 1.78 53.33
CA MET A 544 1.68 2.86 54.30
C MET A 544 0.39 3.60 53.97
N ASP A 545 -0.55 3.55 54.93
CA ASP A 545 -1.74 4.38 55.00
C ASP A 545 -1.38 5.87 55.05
N ILE A 546 -2.01 6.71 54.21
CA ILE A 546 -2.15 8.15 54.48
C ILE A 546 -3.56 8.59 54.11
N GLU A 547 -4.22 9.14 55.13
CA GLU A 547 -5.58 9.67 55.18
C GLU A 547 -5.89 10.77 54.15
N GLU A 548 -7.16 10.83 53.75
CA GLU A 548 -7.77 11.90 52.96
C GLU A 548 -7.61 13.29 53.62
N LYS A 549 -7.15 14.26 52.83
CA LYS A 549 -7.57 15.67 53.01
C LYS A 549 -8.05 16.25 51.70
N SER A 550 -9.36 16.51 51.67
CA SER A 550 -10.07 17.34 50.72
C SER A 550 -9.35 18.67 50.49
N SER A 551 -8.94 18.96 49.26
CA SER A 551 -8.74 20.35 48.83
C SER A 551 -9.13 20.50 47.36
N SER A 552 -10.16 21.31 47.15
CA SER A 552 -10.59 21.80 45.85
C SER A 552 -9.42 22.52 45.18
N LYS A 553 -8.75 21.90 44.20
CA LYS A 553 -7.70 22.56 43.43
C LYS A 553 -8.25 23.04 42.10
N ASN A 554 -8.22 24.37 41.93
CA ASN A 554 -8.42 25.05 40.66
C ASN A 554 -7.48 24.47 39.60
N TYR A 555 -8.02 24.25 38.40
CA TYR A 555 -7.27 23.77 37.25
C TYR A 555 -6.39 24.89 36.71
N GLU A 556 -5.08 24.85 36.97
CA GLU A 556 -4.14 25.73 36.28
C GLU A 556 -3.82 25.16 34.89
N MET A 557 -4.11 25.96 33.87
CA MET A 557 -3.59 25.79 32.53
C MET A 557 -2.06 25.80 32.59
N ILE A 558 -1.42 24.90 31.83
CA ILE A 558 0.04 24.83 31.68
C ILE A 558 0.60 26.25 31.48
N ASP A 559 1.58 26.65 32.30
CA ASP A 559 2.19 27.96 32.18
C ASP A 559 2.87 28.14 30.81
N SER A 560 3.04 29.39 30.38
CA SER A 560 3.54 29.69 29.02
C SER A 560 4.92 29.09 28.72
N ASN A 561 5.79 28.89 29.72
CA ASN A 561 7.10 28.26 29.52
C ASN A 561 6.95 26.74 29.32
N SER A 562 6.15 26.07 30.15
CA SER A 562 5.87 24.64 29.99
C SER A 562 5.21 24.35 28.64
N ARG A 563 4.39 25.27 28.13
CA ARG A 563 3.81 25.18 26.78
C ARG A 563 4.86 25.31 25.67
N LYS A 564 5.77 26.30 25.77
CA LYS A 564 6.88 26.47 24.82
C LYS A 564 7.81 25.26 24.78
N ILE A 565 8.09 24.64 25.93
CA ILE A 565 8.92 23.44 26.02
C ILE A 565 8.24 22.23 25.37
N LEU A 566 6.92 22.07 25.56
CA LEU A 566 6.14 21.03 24.89
C LEU A 566 6.12 21.26 23.37
N ASP A 567 5.88 22.49 22.93
CA ASP A 567 5.87 22.83 21.50
C ASP A 567 7.26 22.62 20.89
N GLN A 568 8.35 22.93 21.60
CA GLN A 568 9.73 22.66 21.16
C GLN A 568 10.05 21.16 21.15
N PHE A 569 9.56 20.39 22.11
CA PHE A 569 9.69 18.93 22.12
C PHE A 569 8.96 18.29 20.93
N LEU A 570 7.76 18.79 20.59
CA LEU A 570 7.00 18.36 19.42
C LEU A 570 7.67 18.81 18.10
N LEU A 571 8.21 20.04 18.04
CA LEU A 571 8.96 20.56 16.88
C LEU A 571 10.26 19.78 16.62
N VAL A 572 11.00 19.38 17.66
CA VAL A 572 12.19 18.53 17.53
C VAL A 572 11.83 17.12 17.02
N LEU A 573 10.56 16.72 17.16
CA LEU A 573 10.04 15.47 16.60
C LEU A 573 9.49 15.64 15.17
N ASP A 574 8.99 16.83 14.81
CA ASP A 574 8.46 17.16 13.47
C ASP A 574 9.51 17.68 12.47
N LEU A 575 10.66 18.20 12.91
CA LEU A 575 11.70 18.73 12.02
C LEU A 575 12.59 17.63 11.42
N ASN A 576 12.02 16.95 10.43
CA ASN A 576 12.70 16.44 9.24
C ASN A 576 12.97 17.59 8.23
N ASN A 577 13.70 18.64 8.62
CA ASN A 577 14.38 19.56 7.70
C ASN A 577 15.23 20.55 8.49
N THR A 578 16.54 20.31 8.52
CA THR A 578 17.53 21.33 8.86
C THR A 578 18.61 21.31 7.78
N THR A 579 18.30 21.94 6.66
CA THR A 579 19.17 22.99 6.13
C THR A 579 18.60 24.30 6.66
N ASP A 580 19.46 25.23 7.08
CA ASP A 580 19.13 26.58 7.57
C ASP A 580 18.89 26.78 9.07
N THR A 581 19.72 26.19 9.93
CA THR A 581 19.94 26.74 11.29
C THR A 581 20.99 27.86 11.36
N ASP A 582 21.65 28.21 10.26
CA ASP A 582 22.72 29.24 10.25
C ASP A 582 22.27 30.64 9.78
N GLN A 583 21.01 30.85 9.38
CA GLN A 583 20.54 32.17 8.92
C GLN A 583 19.62 32.92 9.90
N ILE A 584 19.16 32.30 10.98
CA ILE A 584 18.26 32.98 11.95
C ILE A 584 19.03 33.64 13.11
N SER A 585 20.29 33.28 13.32
CA SER A 585 21.13 33.91 14.37
C SER A 585 21.71 35.27 13.94
N SER A 586 21.76 35.59 12.64
CA SER A 586 22.34 36.84 12.12
C SER A 586 21.34 38.00 11.97
N GLN A 587 20.03 37.75 12.08
CA GLN A 587 18.99 38.78 11.98
C GLN A 587 18.45 39.27 13.33
N ALA A 588 18.92 38.72 14.44
CA ALA A 588 18.56 39.18 15.79
C ALA A 588 19.58 40.16 16.43
N GLN A 589 20.65 40.54 15.72
CA GLN A 589 21.71 41.42 16.25
C GLN A 589 21.70 42.86 15.72
N THR A 590 20.78 43.26 14.84
CA THR A 590 20.76 44.62 14.27
C THR A 590 19.70 45.58 14.80
N ASP A 591 18.72 45.13 15.60
CA ASP A 591 17.65 46.03 16.11
C ASP A 591 17.78 46.33 17.62
N SER A 592 19.00 46.66 18.05
CA SER A 592 19.24 47.28 19.36
C SER A 592 20.23 48.44 19.25
N SER A 593 19.90 49.43 18.43
CA SER A 593 20.42 50.81 18.54
C SER A 593 19.55 51.75 17.70
N GLY A 594 18.71 52.52 18.38
CA GLY A 594 17.79 53.50 17.79
C GLY A 594 16.75 53.95 18.80
#